data_AF-A0A8K0UKY8-F1
#
_entry.id   AF-A0A8K0UKY8-F1
#
_cell.length_a   1.000
_cell.length_b   1.000
_cell.length_c   1.000
_cell.angle_alpha   90.00
_cell.angle_beta   90.00
_cell.angle_gamma   90.00
#
_symmetry.space_group_name_H-M   'P 1'
#
loop_
_entity.id
_entity.type
_entity.pdbx_description
1 polymer ?
#
loop_
_entity_poly.entity_id
_entity_poly.type
_entity_poly.pdbx_seq_one_letter_code
_entity_poly.pdbx_strand_id
1 'polypeptide(L)'
;MAENQQSLIPQGHTFINNKAFVTTRTANAVKELLEKLDKRDPDLFNMYIYNDFFNYAGLDLVDKQLSAIHSKIVKKDWTEAYYLFETLSVFQQLGSLNYPMIDDGERVELTDKVFGASFVTIVRALKNENRLDVEHFPSLETVLGTTSAWGLAMTGFGGMGKYYKVANGIGRRLFKDKSPETIALEKARVEEWLLTLPAEEQEEIKKMREEAEEDEDEEDEEDDGEWFEEKGYDEDYDHRNFVLSKVWKEYKGHLQTCPTKPLRGPPEWDISKWSAAQRAQFSFDNMD
;
A
#
# COMPACT_ATOMS: atom_id res chain seq x y z
N MET A 1 -12.87 -37.88 -17.21
CA MET A 1 -12.51 -37.53 -15.82
C MET A 1 -11.59 -36.33 -15.95
N ALA A 2 -12.09 -35.13 -15.66
CA ALA A 2 -11.23 -33.96 -15.64
C ALA A 2 -10.30 -34.13 -14.43
N GLU A 3 -8.99 -34.21 -14.68
CA GLU A 3 -8.00 -34.10 -13.62
C GLU A 3 -8.29 -32.81 -12.86
N ASN A 4 -8.47 -32.92 -11.55
CA ASN A 4 -8.67 -31.78 -10.68
C ASN A 4 -7.32 -31.05 -10.65
N GLN A 5 -7.07 -30.21 -11.66
CA GLN A 5 -5.83 -29.45 -11.80
C GLN A 5 -5.69 -28.63 -10.53
N GLN A 6 -4.63 -28.94 -9.78
CA GLN A 6 -4.29 -28.20 -8.57
C GLN A 6 -3.95 -26.77 -9.01
N SER A 7 -4.69 -25.78 -8.48
CA SER A 7 -4.46 -24.36 -8.74
C SER A 7 -2.98 -24.00 -8.53
N LEU A 8 -2.39 -23.25 -9.47
CA LEU A 8 -1.02 -22.74 -9.37
C LEU A 8 -0.95 -21.59 -8.36
N ILE A 9 -2.07 -20.94 -8.08
CA ILE A 9 -2.22 -19.90 -7.06
C ILE A 9 -2.29 -20.59 -5.68
N PRO A 10 -1.34 -20.28 -4.77
CA PRO A 10 -1.36 -20.81 -3.41
C PRO A 10 -2.70 -20.53 -2.72
N GLN A 11 -3.18 -21.51 -1.94
CA GLN A 11 -4.41 -21.35 -1.17
C GLN A 11 -4.35 -20.09 -0.28
N GLY A 12 -5.43 -19.32 -0.29
CA GLY A 12 -5.53 -18.07 0.49
C GLY A 12 -4.80 -16.88 -0.12
N HIS A 13 -4.37 -16.97 -1.39
CA HIS A 13 -3.78 -15.88 -2.15
C HIS A 13 -4.58 -15.58 -3.43
N THR A 14 -4.38 -14.39 -3.96
CA THR A 14 -5.02 -13.89 -5.18
C THR A 14 -4.23 -12.71 -5.73
N PHE A 15 -4.65 -12.19 -6.87
CA PHE A 15 -4.20 -10.91 -7.39
C PHE A 15 -5.29 -9.85 -7.22
N ILE A 16 -4.88 -8.60 -7.03
CA ILE A 16 -5.76 -7.41 -7.15
C ILE A 16 -5.68 -6.85 -8.57
N ASN A 17 -4.49 -6.86 -9.15
CA ASN A 17 -4.19 -6.56 -10.55
C ASN A 17 -3.03 -7.45 -11.02
N ASN A 18 -2.62 -7.34 -12.28
CA ASN A 18 -1.53 -8.13 -12.87
C ASN A 18 -0.16 -7.99 -12.18
N LYS A 19 0.04 -7.00 -11.29
CA LYS A 19 1.30 -6.73 -10.57
C LYS A 19 1.22 -7.00 -9.05
N ALA A 20 0.03 -7.09 -8.47
CA ALA A 20 -0.17 -7.16 -7.02
C ALA A 20 -0.68 -8.53 -6.56
N PHE A 21 0.26 -9.45 -6.30
CA PHE A 21 0.00 -10.76 -5.70
C PHE A 21 -0.05 -10.66 -4.17
N VAL A 22 -1.20 -10.99 -3.58
CA VAL A 22 -1.48 -10.75 -2.15
C VAL A 22 -2.24 -11.90 -1.52
N THR A 23 -2.39 -11.88 -0.19
CA THR A 23 -3.38 -12.74 0.46
C THR A 23 -4.81 -12.36 0.06
N THR A 24 -5.73 -13.33 -0.02
CA THR A 24 -7.16 -13.08 -0.26
C THR A 24 -7.76 -12.14 0.79
N ARG A 25 -7.28 -12.24 2.04
CA ARG A 25 -7.68 -11.33 3.10
C ARG A 25 -7.27 -9.89 2.81
N THR A 26 -6.04 -9.67 2.35
CA THR A 26 -5.57 -8.34 1.95
C THR A 26 -6.36 -7.81 0.77
N ALA A 27 -6.62 -8.62 -0.27
CA ALA A 27 -7.42 -8.18 -1.41
C ALA A 27 -8.80 -7.67 -0.98
N ASN A 28 -9.49 -8.41 -0.10
CA ASN A 28 -10.77 -7.98 0.45
C ASN A 28 -10.65 -6.70 1.30
N ALA A 29 -9.63 -6.61 2.16
CA ALA A 29 -9.43 -5.46 3.04
C ALA A 29 -9.08 -4.18 2.25
N VAL A 30 -8.25 -4.30 1.20
CA VAL A 30 -7.92 -3.18 0.30
C VAL A 30 -9.17 -2.72 -0.44
N LYS A 31 -9.98 -3.64 -0.98
CA LYS A 31 -11.26 -3.28 -1.61
C LYS A 31 -12.16 -2.51 -0.64
N GLU A 32 -12.32 -2.97 0.60
CA GLU A 32 -13.10 -2.25 1.60
C GLU A 32 -12.52 -0.86 1.95
N LEU A 33 -11.20 -0.70 1.91
CA LEU A 33 -10.55 0.60 2.17
C LEU A 33 -10.76 1.56 1.00
N LEU A 34 -10.67 1.08 -0.25
CA LEU A 34 -10.98 1.86 -1.45
C LEU A 34 -12.45 2.29 -1.45
N GLU A 35 -13.39 1.39 -1.17
CA GLU A 35 -14.82 1.75 -1.04
C GLU A 35 -15.09 2.76 0.08
N LYS A 36 -14.30 2.74 1.16
CA LYS A 36 -14.37 3.75 2.23
C LYS A 36 -13.78 5.09 1.78
N LEU A 37 -12.78 5.06 0.91
CA LEU A 37 -12.13 6.24 0.36
C LEU A 37 -13.06 6.94 -0.64
N ASP A 38 -13.71 6.22 -1.55
CA ASP A 38 -14.70 6.78 -2.50
C ASP A 38 -15.82 7.53 -1.76
N LYS A 39 -16.30 6.97 -0.65
CA LYS A 39 -17.33 7.60 0.19
C LYS A 39 -16.86 8.88 0.89
N ARG A 40 -15.56 9.19 0.83
CA ARG A 40 -14.93 10.39 1.39
C ARG A 40 -14.49 11.38 0.30
N ASP A 41 -14.61 11.02 -0.97
CA ASP A 41 -14.19 11.88 -2.09
C ASP A 41 -15.27 12.91 -2.43
N PRO A 42 -15.06 14.22 -2.17
CA PRO A 42 -16.03 15.25 -2.49
C PRO A 42 -16.37 15.31 -3.99
N ASP A 43 -15.44 14.95 -4.88
CA ASP A 43 -15.64 15.02 -6.32
C ASP A 43 -16.68 14.00 -6.78
N LEU A 44 -16.69 12.79 -6.20
CA LEU A 44 -17.72 11.78 -6.43
C LEU A 44 -19.12 12.21 -5.94
N PHE A 45 -19.20 13.27 -5.11
CA PHE A 45 -20.46 13.86 -4.66
C PHE A 45 -20.75 15.24 -5.29
N ASN A 46 -19.96 15.70 -6.26
CA ASN A 46 -20.07 17.04 -6.86
C ASN A 46 -20.03 18.17 -5.80
N MET A 47 -19.07 18.07 -4.88
CA MET A 47 -18.92 18.98 -3.76
C MET A 47 -17.50 19.52 -3.64
N TYR A 48 -17.38 20.68 -3.01
CA TYR A 48 -16.12 21.22 -2.50
C TYR A 48 -16.28 21.62 -1.03
N ILE A 49 -15.50 20.98 -0.15
CA ILE A 49 -15.63 21.17 1.31
C ILE A 49 -14.56 22.16 1.83
N TYR A 50 -13.28 21.81 1.67
CA TYR A 50 -12.11 22.69 1.81
C TYR A 50 -10.88 21.96 1.21
N ASN A 51 -9.79 22.69 1.01
CA ASN A 51 -8.52 22.13 0.53
C ASN A 51 -8.07 20.93 1.39
N ASP A 52 -7.51 19.89 0.78
CA ASP A 52 -7.05 18.69 1.47
C ASP A 52 -8.12 17.87 2.23
N PHE A 53 -9.42 18.18 2.15
CA PHE A 53 -10.46 17.38 2.84
C PHE A 53 -10.28 15.88 2.54
N PHE A 54 -10.16 15.53 1.26
CA PHE A 54 -9.99 14.14 0.82
C PHE A 54 -8.69 13.52 1.33
N ASN A 55 -7.58 14.28 1.29
CA ASN A 55 -6.28 13.82 1.77
C ASN A 55 -6.27 13.57 3.28
N TYR A 56 -6.88 14.45 4.09
CA TYR A 56 -7.05 14.21 5.52
C TYR A 56 -7.98 13.02 5.80
N ALA A 57 -9.01 12.82 4.98
CA ALA A 57 -9.92 11.69 5.09
C ALA A 57 -9.20 10.37 4.75
N GLY A 58 -8.35 10.35 3.74
CA GLY A 58 -7.49 9.20 3.42
C GLY A 58 -6.46 8.93 4.53
N LEU A 59 -5.83 9.98 5.07
CA LEU A 59 -4.88 9.87 6.17
C LEU A 59 -5.52 9.30 7.45
N ASP A 60 -6.79 9.59 7.75
CA ASP A 60 -7.52 8.93 8.84
C ASP A 60 -7.62 7.40 8.66
N LEU A 61 -7.73 6.89 7.43
CA LEU A 61 -7.70 5.44 7.17
C LEU A 61 -6.30 4.87 7.42
N VAL A 62 -5.26 5.57 6.96
CA VAL A 62 -3.85 5.21 7.19
C VAL A 62 -3.56 5.15 8.70
N ASP A 63 -3.97 6.16 9.46
CA ASP A 63 -3.73 6.24 10.91
C ASP A 63 -4.37 5.09 11.69
N LYS A 64 -5.58 4.69 11.28
CA LYS A 64 -6.30 3.54 11.85
C LYS A 64 -5.58 2.24 11.53
N GLN A 65 -5.11 2.08 10.30
CA GLN A 65 -4.36 0.89 9.88
C GLN A 65 -3.02 0.78 10.62
N LEU A 66 -2.27 1.89 10.74
CA LEU A 66 -1.04 1.94 11.55
C LEU A 66 -1.28 1.60 13.02
N SER A 67 -2.41 2.04 13.59
CA SER A 67 -2.80 1.68 14.96
C SER A 67 -3.11 0.19 15.11
N ALA A 68 -3.73 -0.44 14.11
CA ALA A 68 -3.97 -1.87 14.09
C ALA A 68 -2.65 -2.66 14.00
N ILE A 69 -1.75 -2.26 13.10
CA ILE A 69 -0.40 -2.84 12.94
C ILE A 69 0.38 -2.75 14.25
N HIS A 70 0.49 -1.56 14.83
CA HIS A 70 1.20 -1.35 16.08
C HIS A 70 0.65 -2.24 17.22
N SER A 71 -0.68 -2.38 17.29
CA SER A 71 -1.32 -3.24 18.30
C SER A 71 -0.92 -4.71 18.19
N LYS A 72 -0.59 -5.18 16.98
CA LYS A 72 -0.08 -6.54 16.73
C LYS A 72 1.41 -6.66 17.00
N ILE A 73 2.19 -5.65 16.63
CA ILE A 73 3.62 -5.55 16.97
C ILE A 73 3.83 -5.61 18.49
N VAL A 74 3.07 -4.86 19.29
CA VAL A 74 3.18 -4.89 20.76
C VAL A 74 2.89 -6.29 21.34
N LYS A 75 1.98 -7.02 20.71
CA LYS A 75 1.65 -8.41 21.07
C LYS A 75 2.63 -9.44 20.52
N LYS A 76 3.64 -9.01 19.73
CA LYS A 76 4.56 -9.86 18.98
C LYS A 76 3.86 -10.85 18.04
N ASP A 77 2.69 -10.46 17.56
CA ASP A 77 1.92 -11.21 16.56
C ASP A 77 2.41 -10.80 15.17
N TRP A 78 3.62 -11.25 14.81
CA TRP A 78 4.34 -10.77 13.62
C TRP A 78 3.66 -11.16 12.32
N THR A 79 3.03 -12.33 12.27
CA THR A 79 2.27 -12.80 11.11
C THR A 79 1.10 -11.86 10.83
N GLU A 80 0.33 -11.54 11.86
CA GLU A 80 -0.82 -10.64 11.70
C GLU A 80 -0.39 -9.20 11.47
N ALA A 81 0.69 -8.74 12.11
CA ALA A 81 1.27 -7.44 11.84
C ALA A 81 1.71 -7.32 10.37
N TYR A 82 2.32 -8.38 9.82
CA TYR A 82 2.70 -8.46 8.42
C TYR A 82 1.48 -8.35 7.49
N TYR A 83 0.41 -9.13 7.69
CA TYR A 83 -0.77 -9.05 6.81
C TYR A 83 -1.48 -7.70 6.89
N LEU A 84 -1.54 -7.07 8.06
CA LEU A 84 -2.06 -5.72 8.18
C LEU A 84 -1.16 -4.68 7.50
N PHE A 85 0.15 -4.91 7.49
CA PHE A 85 1.11 -4.07 6.80
C PHE A 85 1.03 -4.26 5.27
N GLU A 86 0.90 -5.50 4.78
CA GLU A 86 0.62 -5.82 3.37
C GLU A 86 -0.62 -5.07 2.88
N THR A 87 -1.71 -5.11 3.65
CA THR A 87 -2.91 -4.32 3.35
C THR A 87 -2.62 -2.83 3.23
N LEU A 88 -1.82 -2.26 4.14
CA LEU A 88 -1.51 -0.83 4.12
C LEU A 88 -0.61 -0.45 2.95
N SER A 89 0.43 -1.23 2.66
CA SER A 89 1.39 -0.92 1.59
C SER A 89 0.71 -0.94 0.22
N VAL A 90 -0.16 -1.92 -0.01
CA VAL A 90 -0.96 -2.04 -1.24
C VAL A 90 -2.05 -0.97 -1.31
N PHE A 91 -2.74 -0.68 -0.20
CA PHE A 91 -3.73 0.41 -0.18
C PHE A 91 -3.10 1.77 -0.50
N GLN A 92 -1.90 2.07 -0.01
CA GLN A 92 -1.22 3.34 -0.34
C GLN A 92 -0.88 3.44 -1.84
N GLN A 93 -0.53 2.33 -2.48
CA GLN A 93 -0.27 2.31 -3.91
C GLN A 93 -1.54 2.50 -4.75
N LEU A 94 -2.64 1.86 -4.37
CA LEU A 94 -3.87 1.84 -5.17
C LEU A 94 -4.86 2.97 -4.84
N GLY A 95 -4.82 3.51 -3.63
CA GLY A 95 -5.80 4.48 -3.15
C GLY A 95 -5.60 5.91 -3.65
N SER A 96 -4.68 6.18 -4.59
CA SER A 96 -4.37 7.53 -5.08
C SER A 96 -4.20 8.56 -3.95
N LEU A 97 -3.58 8.14 -2.85
CA LEU A 97 -3.50 8.96 -1.63
C LEU A 97 -2.46 10.05 -1.80
N ASN A 98 -2.91 11.30 -1.90
CA ASN A 98 -2.05 12.47 -1.98
C ASN A 98 -1.81 13.12 -0.60
N TYR A 99 -1.91 12.34 0.48
CA TYR A 99 -1.69 12.87 1.83
C TYR A 99 -0.29 13.46 2.09
N PRO A 100 0.80 13.08 1.38
CA PRO A 100 2.08 13.77 1.53
C PRO A 100 2.04 15.27 1.17
N MET A 101 1.00 15.71 0.46
CA MET A 101 0.82 17.09 0.00
C MET A 101 -0.05 17.95 0.93
N ILE A 102 -0.53 17.41 2.05
CA ILE A 102 -1.36 18.19 2.98
C ILE A 102 -0.55 19.28 3.69
N ASP A 103 -1.25 20.33 4.12
CA ASP A 103 -0.65 21.45 4.88
C ASP A 103 0.01 21.05 6.22
N ASP A 104 -0.36 19.89 6.81
CA ASP A 104 0.20 19.36 8.06
C ASP A 104 1.45 18.48 7.80
N GLY A 105 2.55 19.13 7.44
CA GLY A 105 3.81 18.46 7.13
C GLY A 105 4.42 17.66 8.30
N GLU A 106 4.17 18.06 9.56
CA GLU A 106 4.65 17.31 10.73
C GLU A 106 3.91 15.97 10.85
N ARG A 107 2.59 15.96 10.64
CA ARG A 107 1.82 14.71 10.60
C ARG A 107 2.29 13.80 9.47
N VAL A 108 2.54 14.33 8.27
CA VAL A 108 3.11 13.56 7.16
C VAL A 108 4.43 12.92 7.57
N GLU A 109 5.34 13.69 8.17
CA GLU A 109 6.65 13.19 8.60
C GLU A 109 6.55 12.08 9.64
N LEU A 110 5.66 12.25 10.62
CA LEU A 110 5.46 11.25 11.67
C LEU A 110 4.77 9.99 11.14
N THR A 111 3.81 10.12 10.21
CA THR A 111 3.16 8.99 9.55
C THR A 111 4.17 8.16 8.75
N ASP A 112 5.03 8.79 7.94
CA ASP A 112 6.09 8.11 7.18
C ASP A 112 7.06 7.36 8.11
N LYS A 113 7.51 8.03 9.18
CA LYS A 113 8.38 7.40 10.18
C LYS A 113 7.73 6.18 10.81
N VAL A 114 6.46 6.25 11.19
CA VAL A 114 5.74 5.12 11.81
C VAL A 114 5.55 3.98 10.81
N PHE A 115 5.20 4.29 9.56
CA PHE A 115 5.10 3.31 8.49
C PHE A 115 6.43 2.56 8.32
N GLY A 116 7.52 3.29 8.12
CA GLY A 116 8.86 2.71 7.97
C GLY A 116 9.35 1.94 9.20
N ALA A 117 9.16 2.48 10.40
CA ALA A 117 9.56 1.82 11.63
C ALA A 117 8.76 0.53 11.87
N SER A 118 7.47 0.52 11.51
CA SER A 118 6.62 -0.67 11.61
C SER A 118 7.10 -1.75 10.64
N PHE A 119 7.35 -1.40 9.37
CA PHE A 119 7.93 -2.29 8.37
C PHE A 119 9.23 -2.94 8.88
N VAL A 120 10.22 -2.10 9.22
CA VAL A 120 11.54 -2.55 9.65
C VAL A 120 11.45 -3.44 10.90
N THR A 121 10.57 -3.10 11.84
CA THR A 121 10.33 -3.92 13.05
C THR A 121 9.78 -5.30 12.68
N ILE A 122 8.78 -5.37 11.79
CA ILE A 122 8.15 -6.62 11.36
C ILE A 122 9.17 -7.50 10.64
N VAL A 123 9.85 -6.98 9.61
CA VAL A 123 10.77 -7.80 8.81
C VAL A 123 11.99 -8.26 9.61
N ARG A 124 12.55 -7.43 10.50
CA ARG A 124 13.64 -7.85 11.39
C ARG A 124 13.18 -8.92 12.38
N ALA A 125 11.96 -8.83 12.92
CA ALA A 125 11.43 -9.87 13.79
C ALA A 125 11.23 -11.20 13.05
N LEU A 126 10.64 -11.18 11.85
CA LEU A 126 10.46 -12.36 11.01
C LEU A 126 11.80 -12.97 10.57
N LYS A 127 12.80 -12.14 10.24
CA LYS A 127 14.17 -12.59 9.96
C LYS A 127 14.79 -13.30 11.16
N ASN A 128 14.66 -12.74 12.36
CA ASN A 128 15.16 -13.35 13.60
C ASN A 128 14.46 -14.69 13.94
N GLU A 129 13.22 -14.89 13.47
CA GLU A 129 12.50 -16.15 13.58
C GLU A 129 12.78 -17.13 12.43
N ASN A 130 13.63 -16.77 11.45
CA ASN A 130 13.89 -17.52 10.21
C ASN A 130 12.62 -17.78 9.39
N ARG A 131 11.76 -16.77 9.29
CA ARG A 131 10.47 -16.84 8.56
C ARG A 131 10.33 -15.78 7.47
N LEU A 132 11.35 -14.95 7.24
CA LEU A 132 11.32 -13.91 6.21
C LEU A 132 11.73 -14.48 4.84
N ASP A 133 10.80 -15.21 4.24
CA ASP A 133 10.93 -15.92 2.96
C ASP A 133 9.55 -16.10 2.29
N VAL A 134 9.57 -16.58 1.04
CA VAL A 134 8.37 -16.81 0.22
C VAL A 134 7.58 -18.06 0.59
N GLU A 135 8.14 -18.98 1.37
CA GLU A 135 7.41 -20.18 1.82
C GLU A 135 6.42 -19.79 2.93
N HIS A 136 6.83 -18.92 3.84
CA HIS A 136 5.99 -18.39 4.91
C HIS A 136 5.11 -17.23 4.45
N PHE A 137 5.62 -16.40 3.53
CA PHE A 137 4.92 -15.21 3.02
C PHE A 137 5.00 -15.15 1.48
N PRO A 138 4.14 -15.88 0.75
CA PRO A 138 4.18 -15.93 -0.71
C PRO A 138 4.06 -14.58 -1.43
N SER A 139 3.42 -13.59 -0.79
CA SER A 139 3.26 -12.22 -1.30
C SER A 139 4.38 -11.25 -0.88
N LEU A 140 5.48 -11.76 -0.31
CA LEU A 140 6.56 -10.95 0.23
C LEU A 140 7.15 -9.96 -0.78
N GLU A 141 7.27 -10.37 -2.04
CA GLU A 141 7.77 -9.49 -3.08
C GLU A 141 6.88 -8.26 -3.29
N THR A 142 5.55 -8.45 -3.35
CA THR A 142 4.60 -7.33 -3.47
C THR A 142 4.73 -6.38 -2.27
N VAL A 143 4.86 -6.88 -1.05
CA VAL A 143 5.05 -6.02 0.13
C VAL A 143 6.34 -5.20 0.03
N LEU A 144 7.44 -5.84 -0.35
CA LEU A 144 8.73 -5.15 -0.44
C LEU A 144 8.76 -4.15 -1.59
N GLY A 145 8.23 -4.51 -2.76
CA GLY A 145 8.12 -3.63 -3.94
C GLY A 145 7.27 -2.40 -3.65
N THR A 146 6.06 -2.58 -3.11
CA THR A 146 5.18 -1.46 -2.73
C THR A 146 5.80 -0.57 -1.65
N THR A 147 6.48 -1.17 -0.67
CA THR A 147 7.19 -0.43 0.38
C THR A 147 8.39 0.34 -0.18
N SER A 148 9.14 -0.25 -1.12
CA SER A 148 10.27 0.40 -1.75
C SER A 148 9.83 1.58 -2.60
N ALA A 149 8.85 1.37 -3.49
CA ALA A 149 8.28 2.42 -4.33
C ALA A 149 7.76 3.59 -3.49
N TRP A 150 7.01 3.29 -2.42
CA TRP A 150 6.52 4.32 -1.50
C TRP A 150 7.68 5.06 -0.81
N GLY A 151 8.67 4.34 -0.28
CA GLY A 151 9.82 4.97 0.37
C GLY A 151 10.68 5.81 -0.57
N LEU A 152 10.84 5.39 -1.84
CA LEU A 152 11.50 6.18 -2.88
C LEU A 152 10.73 7.47 -3.17
N ALA A 153 9.41 7.40 -3.38
CA ALA A 153 8.57 8.58 -3.56
C ALA A 153 8.69 9.56 -2.39
N MET A 154 8.73 9.04 -1.15
CA MET A 154 8.88 9.85 0.06
C MET A 154 10.26 10.50 0.20
N THR A 155 11.30 10.04 -0.51
CA THR A 155 12.62 10.71 -0.44
C THR A 155 12.60 12.16 -0.92
N GLY A 156 11.70 12.50 -1.86
CA GLY A 156 11.49 13.87 -2.35
C GLY A 156 10.96 14.83 -1.29
N PHE A 157 10.38 14.31 -0.21
CA PHE A 157 9.78 15.08 0.87
C PHE A 157 10.72 15.13 2.08
N GLY A 158 11.76 15.96 2.02
CA GLY A 158 12.62 16.22 3.19
C GLY A 158 13.49 15.04 3.64
N GLY A 159 13.80 14.10 2.74
CA GLY A 159 14.68 12.96 3.05
C GLY A 159 14.02 11.87 3.89
N MET A 160 12.69 11.79 3.86
CA MET A 160 11.88 10.70 4.38
C MET A 160 12.11 9.38 3.63
N GLY A 161 11.34 8.34 3.96
CA GLY A 161 11.28 7.13 3.14
C GLY A 161 12.46 6.17 3.27
N LYS A 162 13.46 6.44 4.14
CA LYS A 162 14.74 5.70 4.23
C LYS A 162 14.62 4.18 4.42
N TYR A 163 13.45 3.66 4.78
CA TYR A 163 13.14 2.23 4.87
C TYR A 163 13.14 1.53 3.50
N TYR A 164 13.05 2.26 2.38
CA TYR A 164 13.20 1.68 1.02
C TYR A 164 14.51 0.91 0.87
N LYS A 165 15.58 1.36 1.54
CA LYS A 165 16.88 0.68 1.57
C LYS A 165 16.80 -0.72 2.18
N VAL A 166 16.05 -0.86 3.27
CA VAL A 166 15.83 -2.16 3.91
C VAL A 166 15.00 -3.05 2.98
N ALA A 167 13.94 -2.51 2.37
CA ALA A 167 13.10 -3.24 1.42
C ALA A 167 13.91 -3.75 0.21
N ASN A 168 14.72 -2.88 -0.40
CA ASN A 168 15.59 -3.22 -1.53
C ASN A 168 16.68 -4.23 -1.15
N GLY A 169 17.28 -4.12 0.05
CA GLY A 169 18.25 -5.09 0.53
C GLY A 169 17.66 -6.49 0.66
N ILE A 170 16.45 -6.60 1.23
CA ILE A 170 15.72 -7.86 1.35
C ILE A 170 15.31 -8.37 -0.05
N GLY A 171 14.81 -7.47 -0.90
CA GLY A 171 14.40 -7.76 -2.27
C GLY A 171 15.53 -8.41 -3.05
N ARG A 172 16.69 -7.75 -3.05
CA ARG A 172 17.91 -8.26 -3.66
C ARG A 172 18.33 -9.63 -3.12
N ARG A 173 18.30 -9.84 -1.79
CA ARG A 173 18.66 -11.14 -1.19
C ARG A 173 17.76 -12.27 -1.70
N LEU A 174 16.47 -12.01 -1.89
CA LEU A 174 15.48 -13.04 -2.17
C LEU A 174 15.14 -13.21 -3.65
N PHE A 175 15.27 -12.16 -4.47
CA PHE A 175 14.68 -12.12 -5.82
C PHE A 175 15.64 -11.78 -6.95
N LYS A 176 16.91 -11.39 -6.68
CA LYS A 176 17.88 -11.02 -7.74
C LYS A 176 18.27 -12.14 -8.71
N ASP A 177 18.15 -13.39 -8.26
CA ASP A 177 18.56 -14.57 -9.03
C ASP A 177 17.35 -15.50 -9.24
N LYS A 178 16.17 -14.93 -9.52
CA LYS A 178 14.97 -15.73 -9.82
C LYS A 178 15.26 -16.71 -10.95
N SER A 179 14.95 -17.98 -10.73
CA SER A 179 15.13 -19.00 -11.76
C SER A 179 14.09 -18.82 -12.87
N PRO A 180 14.39 -19.26 -14.12
CA PRO A 180 13.42 -19.24 -15.21
C PRO A 180 12.11 -19.96 -14.85
N GLU A 181 12.17 -21.00 -14.03
CA GLU A 181 11.01 -21.75 -13.54
C GLU A 181 10.14 -20.90 -12.61
N THR A 182 10.75 -20.12 -11.70
CA THR A 182 10.01 -19.19 -10.82
C THR A 182 9.31 -18.11 -11.64
N ILE A 183 10.00 -17.51 -12.61
CA ILE A 183 9.44 -16.50 -13.50
C ILE A 183 8.27 -17.08 -14.31
N ALA A 184 8.44 -18.28 -14.87
CA ALA A 184 7.38 -18.96 -15.61
C ALA A 184 6.17 -19.30 -14.73
N LEU A 185 6.40 -19.70 -13.48
CA LEU A 185 5.33 -19.94 -12.50
C LEU A 185 4.55 -18.67 -12.15
N GLU A 186 5.25 -17.55 -11.96
CA GLU A 186 4.62 -16.25 -11.68
C GLU A 186 3.73 -15.81 -12.86
N LYS A 187 4.24 -15.90 -14.10
CA LYS A 187 3.45 -15.63 -15.31
C LYS A 187 2.23 -16.55 -15.40
N ALA A 188 2.40 -17.86 -15.19
CA ALA A 188 1.30 -18.81 -15.24
C ALA A 188 0.22 -18.56 -14.17
N ARG A 189 0.60 -18.06 -12.98
CA ARG A 189 -0.35 -17.66 -11.93
C ARG A 189 -1.19 -16.45 -12.33
N VAL A 190 -0.58 -15.46 -12.99
CA VAL A 190 -1.30 -14.30 -13.53
C VAL A 190 -2.29 -14.75 -14.59
N GLU A 191 -1.89 -15.62 -15.52
CA GLU A 191 -2.79 -16.17 -16.54
C GLU A 191 -3.96 -16.98 -15.91
N GLU A 192 -3.68 -17.81 -14.90
CA GLU A 192 -4.73 -18.51 -14.16
C GLU A 192 -5.72 -17.54 -13.50
N TRP A 193 -5.21 -16.47 -12.88
CA TRP A 193 -6.06 -15.44 -12.26
C TRP A 193 -6.90 -14.68 -13.30
N LEU A 194 -6.32 -14.29 -14.44
CA LEU A 194 -7.04 -13.60 -15.51
C LEU A 194 -8.27 -14.38 -15.97
N LEU A 195 -8.15 -15.71 -16.10
CA LEU A 195 -9.26 -16.58 -16.48
C LEU A 195 -10.42 -16.58 -15.46
N THR A 196 -10.20 -16.11 -14.23
CA THR A 196 -11.25 -15.98 -13.21
C THR A 196 -12.06 -14.69 -13.30
N LEU A 197 -11.58 -13.69 -14.05
CA LEU A 197 -12.22 -12.40 -14.19
C LEU A 197 -13.34 -12.40 -15.25
N PRO A 198 -14.29 -11.45 -15.20
CA PRO A 198 -15.22 -11.19 -16.30
C PRO A 198 -14.51 -10.91 -17.62
N ALA A 199 -15.14 -11.25 -18.75
CA ALA A 199 -14.52 -11.11 -20.08
C ALA A 199 -14.09 -9.66 -20.40
N GLU A 200 -14.88 -8.68 -19.96
CA GLU A 200 -14.57 -7.25 -20.13
C GLU A 200 -13.27 -6.87 -19.39
N GLU A 201 -13.14 -7.25 -18.11
CA GLU A 201 -11.91 -7.01 -17.33
C GLU A 201 -10.69 -7.75 -17.92
N GLN A 202 -10.89 -8.95 -18.48
CA GLN A 202 -9.82 -9.67 -19.17
C GLN A 202 -9.30 -8.91 -20.39
N GLU A 203 -10.21 -8.33 -21.19
CA GLU A 203 -9.86 -7.54 -22.37
C GLU A 203 -9.15 -6.24 -21.98
N GLU A 204 -9.61 -5.55 -20.94
CA GLU A 204 -8.96 -4.34 -20.41
C GLU A 204 -7.53 -4.62 -19.95
N ILE A 205 -7.31 -5.69 -19.17
CA ILE A 205 -5.97 -6.02 -18.68
C ILE A 205 -5.04 -6.46 -19.82
N LYS A 206 -5.56 -7.16 -20.83
CA LYS A 206 -4.77 -7.51 -22.03
C LYS A 206 -4.34 -6.26 -22.80
N LYS A 207 -5.27 -5.33 -23.02
CA LYS A 207 -4.98 -4.05 -23.68
C LYS A 207 -3.93 -3.25 -22.92
N MET A 208 -4.03 -3.16 -21.59
CA MET A 208 -3.02 -2.49 -20.76
C MET A 208 -1.64 -3.15 -20.84
N ARG A 209 -1.57 -4.48 -21.06
CA ARG A 209 -0.29 -5.19 -21.23
C ARG A 209 0.31 -4.95 -22.62
N GLU A 210 -0.52 -4.99 -23.65
CA GLU A 210 -0.10 -4.67 -25.03
C GLU A 210 0.41 -3.22 -25.12
N GLU A 211 -0.30 -2.26 -24.53
CA GLU A 211 0.13 -0.85 -24.48
C GLU A 211 1.45 -0.68 -23.72
N ALA A 212 1.66 -1.38 -22.60
CA ALA A 212 2.92 -1.31 -21.86
C ALA A 212 4.10 -1.90 -22.65
N GLU A 213 3.88 -2.97 -23.41
CA GLU A 213 4.90 -3.56 -24.30
C GLU A 213 5.20 -2.64 -25.51
N GLU A 214 4.23 -1.84 -25.98
CA GLU A 214 4.42 -0.87 -27.06
C GLU A 214 5.13 0.41 -26.59
N ASP A 215 4.88 0.88 -25.36
CA ASP A 215 5.53 2.07 -24.79
C ASP A 215 7.02 1.83 -24.45
N GLU A 216 7.42 0.57 -24.17
CA GLU A 216 8.82 0.17 -23.95
C GLU A 216 9.70 0.29 -25.23
N ASP A 217 9.10 0.37 -26.42
CA ASP A 217 9.82 0.45 -27.71
C ASP A 217 10.14 1.90 -28.15
N GLU A 218 9.57 2.95 -27.53
CA GLU A 218 9.73 4.35 -28.02
C GLU A 218 10.60 5.29 -27.15
N GLU A 219 10.69 5.16 -25.82
CA GLU A 219 11.63 5.94 -24.98
C GLU A 219 12.06 5.16 -23.72
N ASP A 220 13.32 4.71 -23.69
CA ASP A 220 14.07 4.03 -22.61
C ASP A 220 13.82 2.51 -22.39
N GLU A 221 14.74 1.67 -22.90
CA GLU A 221 14.96 0.24 -22.54
C GLU A 221 15.36 0.04 -21.04
N GLU A 222 14.82 0.81 -20.08
CA GLU A 222 15.26 0.82 -18.68
C GLU A 222 14.17 0.53 -17.62
N ASP A 223 12.91 0.24 -17.96
CA ASP A 223 11.85 -0.02 -16.94
C ASP A 223 11.36 -1.48 -16.81
N ASP A 224 12.10 -2.43 -17.39
CA ASP A 224 11.99 -3.87 -17.05
C ASP A 224 13.02 -4.27 -15.96
N GLY A 225 13.63 -3.25 -15.33
CA GLY A 225 14.62 -3.39 -14.27
C GLY A 225 14.01 -3.95 -12.98
N GLU A 226 14.80 -4.72 -12.24
CA GLU A 226 14.42 -5.17 -10.90
C GLU A 226 14.03 -3.96 -10.04
N TRP A 227 12.88 -4.02 -9.35
CA TRP A 227 12.38 -2.92 -8.50
C TRP A 227 13.34 -2.57 -7.33
N PHE A 228 14.39 -3.37 -7.12
CA PHE A 228 15.47 -3.13 -6.17
C PHE A 228 16.77 -2.78 -6.89
N GLU A 229 17.54 -1.84 -6.34
CA GLU A 229 18.78 -1.38 -6.96
C GLU A 229 19.85 -2.49 -7.08
N GLU A 230 20.49 -2.58 -8.26
CA GLU A 230 21.55 -3.56 -8.57
C GLU A 230 22.78 -3.43 -7.65
N LYS A 231 23.20 -2.19 -7.35
CA LYS A 231 24.32 -1.93 -6.42
C LYS A 231 23.97 -2.34 -4.99
N GLY A 232 22.68 -2.43 -4.70
CA GLY A 232 22.04 -2.95 -3.50
C GLY A 232 22.27 -2.12 -2.24
N TYR A 233 21.28 -2.21 -1.36
CA TYR A 233 21.35 -1.67 -0.01
C TYR A 233 21.52 -2.81 1.00
N ASP A 234 22.04 -2.45 2.16
CA ASP A 234 22.12 -3.35 3.31
C ASP A 234 20.71 -3.60 3.87
N GLU A 235 20.25 -4.86 3.90
CA GLU A 235 18.98 -5.22 4.54
C GLU A 235 18.97 -4.94 6.05
N ASP A 236 20.16 -4.86 6.67
CA ASP A 236 20.34 -4.49 8.05
C ASP A 236 20.59 -2.98 8.23
N TYR A 237 20.44 -2.17 7.16
CA TYR A 237 20.57 -0.71 7.20
C TYR A 237 19.81 -0.13 8.39
N ASP A 238 20.56 0.53 9.27
CA ASP A 238 20.01 1.07 10.51
C ASP A 238 19.84 2.58 10.44
N HIS A 239 18.78 3.06 11.08
CA HIS A 239 18.46 4.48 11.11
C HIS A 239 17.71 4.80 12.39
N ARG A 240 17.99 5.97 12.98
CA ARG A 240 17.36 6.41 14.24
C ARG A 240 15.82 6.45 14.17
N ASN A 241 15.25 6.62 12.98
CA ASN A 241 13.80 6.65 12.78
C ASN A 241 13.18 5.23 12.75
N PHE A 242 13.97 4.15 12.73
CA PHE A 242 13.45 2.79 12.79
C PHE A 242 13.19 2.31 14.22
N VAL A 243 13.46 3.16 15.22
CA VAL A 243 13.12 2.89 16.63
C VAL A 243 11.63 3.14 16.85
N LEU A 244 10.80 2.10 16.60
CA LEU A 244 9.34 2.19 16.62
C LEU A 244 8.79 2.77 17.92
N SER A 245 9.32 2.39 19.08
CA SER A 245 8.82 2.89 20.38
C SER A 245 8.94 4.41 20.53
N LYS A 246 10.01 5.00 20.00
CA LYS A 246 10.23 6.45 20.00
C LYS A 246 9.29 7.14 19.02
N VAL A 247 9.33 6.68 17.77
CA VAL A 247 8.55 7.27 16.67
C VAL A 247 7.04 7.16 16.94
N TRP A 248 6.58 6.02 17.46
CA TRP A 248 5.18 5.82 17.83
C TRP A 248 4.72 6.79 18.93
N LYS A 249 5.58 7.05 19.93
CA LYS A 249 5.28 8.01 20.99
C LYS A 249 5.12 9.43 20.45
N GLU A 250 6.04 9.85 19.58
CA GLU A 250 5.99 11.17 18.92
C GLU A 250 4.71 11.31 18.08
N TYR A 251 4.45 10.32 17.23
CA TYR A 251 3.25 10.26 16.39
C TYR A 251 1.95 10.31 17.19
N LYS A 252 1.81 9.48 18.23
CA LYS A 252 0.61 9.50 19.08
C LYS A 252 0.45 10.80 19.85
N GLY A 253 1.56 11.43 20.25
CA GLY A 253 1.54 12.75 20.88
C GLY A 253 1.00 13.81 19.93
N HIS A 254 1.50 13.84 18.70
CA HIS A 254 1.03 14.77 17.67
C HIS A 254 -0.44 14.55 17.30
N LEU A 255 -0.87 13.30 17.11
CA LEU A 255 -2.28 12.99 16.80
C LEU A 255 -3.28 13.41 17.90
N GLN A 256 -2.84 13.60 19.14
CA GLN A 256 -3.72 14.10 20.21
C GLN A 256 -4.08 15.58 20.01
N THR A 257 -3.25 16.34 19.29
CA THR A 257 -3.48 17.74 18.98
C THR A 257 -4.15 17.95 17.61
N CYS A 258 -4.14 16.93 16.75
CA CYS A 258 -4.79 16.99 15.43
C CYS A 258 -6.32 16.84 15.53
N PRO A 259 -7.08 17.52 14.65
CA PRO A 259 -8.50 17.22 14.44
C PRO A 259 -8.71 15.76 14.02
N THR A 260 -9.63 15.07 14.70
CA THR A 260 -10.00 13.66 14.36
C THR A 260 -11.19 13.57 13.40
N LYS A 261 -11.75 14.73 13.03
CA LYS A 261 -12.99 14.90 12.27
C LYS A 261 -12.79 16.05 11.27
N PRO A 262 -13.64 16.15 10.23
CA PRO A 262 -13.61 17.27 9.31
C PRO A 262 -13.60 18.63 10.01
N LEU A 263 -12.84 19.58 9.47
CA LEU A 263 -12.84 20.97 9.94
C LEU A 263 -14.14 21.71 9.59
N ARG A 264 -14.83 21.25 8.54
CA ARG A 264 -16.11 21.78 8.07
C ARG A 264 -17.06 20.64 7.74
N GLY A 265 -18.35 20.93 7.84
CA GLY A 265 -19.41 19.97 7.60
C GLY A 265 -19.69 19.08 8.82
N PRO A 266 -20.49 18.02 8.65
CA PRO A 266 -20.75 17.03 9.68
C PRO A 266 -19.47 16.42 10.26
N PRO A 267 -19.49 16.00 11.54
CA PRO A 267 -18.34 15.39 12.23
C PRO A 267 -18.10 13.93 11.81
N GLU A 268 -18.15 13.65 10.51
CA GLU A 268 -18.05 12.33 9.88
C GLU A 268 -17.37 12.50 8.51
N TRP A 269 -16.34 11.70 8.23
CA TRP A 269 -15.58 11.74 6.98
C TRP A 269 -16.38 11.15 5.80
N ASP A 270 -17.25 10.19 6.09
CA ASP A 270 -18.10 9.51 5.11
C ASP A 270 -19.24 10.43 4.64
N ILE A 271 -19.05 11.04 3.47
CA ILE A 271 -19.98 11.97 2.83
C ILE A 271 -21.28 11.26 2.43
N SER A 272 -21.24 9.95 2.16
CA SER A 272 -22.44 9.18 1.82
C SER A 272 -23.47 9.16 2.97
N LYS A 273 -23.01 9.35 4.22
CA LYS A 273 -23.86 9.46 5.40
C LYS A 273 -24.39 10.86 5.67
N TRP A 274 -23.91 11.88 4.96
CA TRP A 274 -24.39 13.24 5.14
C TRP A 274 -25.83 13.34 4.63
N SER A 275 -26.65 14.17 5.26
CA SER A 275 -27.99 14.47 4.75
C SER A 275 -27.90 15.32 3.50
N ALA A 276 -28.97 15.32 2.69
CA ALA A 276 -29.05 16.18 1.50
C ALA A 276 -28.84 17.67 1.84
N ALA A 277 -29.42 18.14 2.96
CA ALA A 277 -29.25 19.51 3.41
C ALA A 277 -27.81 19.84 3.82
N GLN A 278 -27.08 18.86 4.38
CA GLN A 278 -25.66 19.03 4.73
C GLN A 278 -24.78 19.06 3.47
N ARG A 279 -25.04 18.19 2.49
CA ARG A 279 -24.30 18.20 1.22
C ARG A 279 -24.55 19.46 0.40
N ALA A 280 -25.80 19.95 0.38
CA ALA A 280 -26.17 21.15 -0.38
C ALA A 280 -25.29 22.36 -0.04
N GLN A 281 -24.84 22.51 1.21
CA GLN A 281 -23.98 23.63 1.64
C GLN A 281 -22.61 23.67 0.95
N PHE A 282 -22.17 22.56 0.37
CA PHE A 282 -20.86 22.41 -0.26
C PHE A 282 -20.96 22.03 -1.74
N SER A 283 -22.18 21.98 -2.29
CA SER A 283 -22.41 21.61 -3.69
C SER A 283 -21.97 22.74 -4.62
N PHE A 284 -21.36 22.38 -5.75
CA PHE A 284 -20.97 23.33 -6.78
C PHE A 284 -22.15 24.19 -7.28
N ASP A 285 -23.37 23.62 -7.29
CA ASP A 285 -24.59 24.31 -7.73
C ASP A 285 -24.97 25.52 -6.86
N ASN A 286 -24.41 25.63 -5.65
CA ASN A 286 -24.71 26.71 -4.70
C ASN A 286 -23.56 27.72 -4.53
N MET A 287 -22.52 27.65 -5.36
CA MET A 287 -21.35 28.55 -5.28
C MET A 287 -21.35 29.70 -6.30
N ASP A 288 -22.53 30.08 -6.81
CA ASP A 288 -22.76 31.30 -7.62
C ASP A 288 -22.78 32.60 -6.80
#